data_AF-A0AAW2L1Z5-F1
#
_entry.id   AF-A0AAW2L1Z5-F1
#
_cell.length_a   1.000
_cell.length_b   1.000
_cell.length_c   1.000
_cell.angle_alpha   90.00
_cell.angle_beta   90.00
_cell.angle_gamma   90.00
#
_symmetry.space_group_name_H-M   'P 1'
#
loop_
_entity.id
_entity.type
_entity.pdbx_description
1 polymer ?
#
loop_
_entity_poly.entity_id
_entity_poly.type
_entity_poly.pdbx_seq_one_letter_code
_entity_poly.pdbx_strand_id
1 'polypeptide(L)'
;MVRSRKRSGSEGNINGEVYDAVVVCNGHYSEPRIAEIPGIEVWPGKQIHSHNYRVPDPFRDQIVVVIGSAASADDISRDISKVAKEVHITSRSIETGGLGKLSGHDNIWLHSMINSVHKDGKVAFQDGTQVRADVILHCTGYKYHFPFLETNGIVSVDDNRVGPLYKHVFPPALAPWLSFIGLPWKVVPFPLFEFQSKWIAGVLSGRIPLPSKEEMMTDTEAFYSSLEASGIPKRYTHRLDADQFEYDDWLAAKSGSPLTEEWRKKMYFAAGRRKRSMPEMYRDRWDDEDLISQAHEDFKRHSTACSV
;
A
#
# COMPACT_ATOMS: atom_id res chain seq x y z
N MET A 1 8.65 27.52 10.63
CA MET A 1 9.45 26.87 11.69
C MET A 1 8.67 25.69 12.25
N VAL A 2 9.17 24.47 12.00
CA VAL A 2 8.65 23.22 12.55
C VAL A 2 9.55 22.79 13.71
N ARG A 3 8.97 22.26 14.79
CA ARG A 3 9.73 21.81 15.97
C ARG A 3 9.68 20.30 16.08
N SER A 4 10.83 19.64 16.14
CA SER A 4 10.92 18.25 16.57
C SER A 4 10.85 18.18 18.10
N ARG A 5 10.33 17.07 18.65
CA ARG A 5 10.39 16.78 20.10
C ARG A 5 11.06 15.43 20.29
N LYS A 6 12.17 15.36 21.02
CA LYS A 6 12.80 14.10 21.43
C LYS A 6 12.36 13.77 22.85
N ARG A 7 11.80 12.57 23.04
CA ARG A 7 11.51 12.05 24.38
C ARG A 7 12.78 11.42 24.93
N SER A 8 13.50 12.12 25.80
CA SER A 8 14.63 11.56 26.54
C SER A 8 14.11 10.81 27.78
N GLY A 9 14.82 9.75 28.17
CA GLY A 9 14.48 8.92 29.33
C GLY A 9 14.74 9.62 30.67
N SER A 10 13.90 9.26 31.64
CA SER A 10 13.92 9.51 33.10
C SER A 10 14.03 10.92 33.67
N GLU A 11 14.41 11.97 32.93
CA GLU A 11 14.30 13.35 33.43
C GLU A 11 13.79 14.27 32.32
N GLY A 12 12.67 14.96 32.56
CA GLY A 12 11.77 15.60 31.59
C GLY A 12 12.31 16.78 30.78
N ASN A 13 13.54 16.72 30.26
CA ASN A 13 14.04 17.72 29.34
C ASN A 13 13.69 17.33 27.89
N ILE A 14 12.70 18.04 27.33
CA ILE A 14 12.32 17.95 25.92
C ILE A 14 13.38 18.70 25.11
N ASN A 15 14.40 17.99 24.63
CA ASN A 15 15.29 18.52 23.60
C ASN A 15 14.53 18.51 22.28
N GLY A 16 14.31 19.69 21.71
CA GLY A 16 13.71 19.88 20.39
C GLY A 16 14.65 20.64 19.49
N GLU A 17 14.63 20.31 18.21
CA GLU A 17 15.35 21.04 17.16
C GLU A 17 14.34 21.77 16.28
N VAL A 18 14.74 22.94 15.78
CA VAL A 18 13.92 23.76 14.90
C VAL A 18 14.41 23.59 13.47
N TYR A 19 13.48 23.31 12.57
CA TYR A 19 13.73 23.16 11.14
C TYR A 19 12.85 24.14 10.36
N ASP A 20 13.33 24.57 9.19
CA ASP A 20 12.53 25.39 8.27
C ASP A 20 11.39 24.56 7.65
N ALA A 21 11.71 23.34 7.22
CA ALA A 21 10.78 22.40 6.60
C ALA A 21 10.92 20.97 7.17
N VAL A 22 9.83 20.20 7.09
CA VAL A 22 9.79 18.78 7.42
C VAL A 22 9.19 18.00 6.25
N VAL A 23 9.87 16.92 5.87
CA VAL A 23 9.40 15.95 4.88
C VAL A 23 9.10 14.63 5.60
N VAL A 24 7.84 14.20 5.57
CA VAL A 24 7.36 13.00 6.27
C VAL A 24 7.52 11.78 5.37
N CYS A 25 8.37 10.84 5.79
CA CYS A 25 8.73 9.62 5.05
C CYS A 25 8.61 8.35 5.92
N ASN A 26 7.70 8.30 6.90
CA ASN A 26 7.61 7.19 7.87
C ASN A 26 6.94 5.90 7.34
N GLY A 27 6.55 5.89 6.06
CA GLY A 27 5.85 4.79 5.43
C GLY A 27 4.41 4.61 5.93
N HIS A 28 3.72 3.61 5.37
CA HIS A 28 2.31 3.35 5.63
C HIS A 28 1.95 1.84 5.58
N TYR A 29 2.93 0.98 5.85
CA TYR A 29 2.77 -0.48 5.93
C TYR A 29 3.15 -1.04 7.32
N SER A 30 2.82 -0.28 8.37
CA SER A 30 3.11 -0.65 9.76
C SER A 30 1.86 -0.73 10.63
N GLU A 31 0.96 0.27 10.57
CA GLU A 31 -0.27 0.29 11.39
C GLU A 31 -1.36 -0.60 10.76
N PRO A 32 -1.75 -1.73 11.37
CA PRO A 32 -2.67 -2.68 10.77
C PRO A 32 -4.10 -2.14 10.58
N ARG A 33 -4.77 -2.57 9.50
CA ARG A 33 -6.23 -2.46 9.38
C ARG A 33 -6.84 -3.82 9.68
N ILE A 34 -7.49 -3.96 10.83
CA ILE A 34 -8.16 -5.22 11.24
C ILE A 34 -9.59 -5.24 10.68
N ALA A 35 -10.05 -6.41 10.21
CA ALA A 35 -11.43 -6.60 9.78
C ALA A 35 -12.35 -6.79 10.99
N GLU A 36 -13.55 -6.21 10.91
CA GLU A 36 -14.62 -6.47 11.85
C GLU A 36 -15.27 -7.82 11.52
N ILE A 37 -15.40 -8.68 12.52
CA ILE A 37 -15.94 -10.05 12.37
C ILE A 37 -17.01 -10.28 13.45
N PRO A 38 -18.27 -10.51 13.07
CA PRO A 38 -19.33 -10.79 14.05
C PRO A 38 -19.02 -12.05 14.88
N GLY A 39 -19.11 -11.92 16.20
CA GLY A 39 -18.88 -13.03 17.15
C GLY A 39 -17.41 -13.24 17.56
N ILE A 40 -16.49 -12.40 17.08
CA ILE A 40 -15.04 -12.59 17.29
C ILE A 40 -14.61 -12.63 18.76
N GLU A 41 -15.32 -11.92 19.64
CA GLU A 41 -15.06 -11.86 21.09
C GLU A 41 -15.20 -13.22 21.81
N VAL A 42 -15.97 -14.14 21.24
CA VAL A 42 -16.19 -15.48 21.82
C VAL A 42 -15.47 -16.59 21.05
N TRP A 43 -14.84 -16.28 19.91
CA TRP A 43 -14.15 -17.29 19.11
C TRP A 43 -12.79 -17.66 19.75
N PRO A 44 -12.52 -18.95 19.99
CA PRO A 44 -11.40 -19.38 20.83
C PRO A 44 -10.04 -19.42 20.12
N GLY A 45 -9.99 -19.25 18.80
CA GLY A 45 -8.75 -19.37 18.03
C GLY A 45 -7.87 -18.12 18.08
N LYS A 46 -6.75 -18.17 17.37
CA LYS A 46 -5.77 -17.08 17.35
C LYS A 46 -6.09 -16.07 16.23
N GLN A 47 -6.06 -14.78 16.56
CA GLN A 47 -6.09 -13.71 15.57
C GLN A 47 -4.69 -13.12 15.37
N ILE A 48 -4.29 -12.92 14.12
CA ILE A 48 -3.04 -12.26 13.77
C ILE A 48 -3.21 -11.38 12.54
N HIS A 49 -2.42 -10.31 12.43
CA HIS A 49 -2.31 -9.54 11.19
C HIS A 49 -1.06 -9.94 10.40
N SER A 50 -1.08 -9.78 9.08
CA SER A 50 0.06 -10.05 8.19
C SER A 50 1.33 -9.27 8.58
N HIS A 51 1.18 -8.13 9.25
CA HIS A 51 2.28 -7.37 9.84
C HIS A 51 3.16 -8.21 10.79
N ASN A 52 2.57 -9.17 11.50
CA ASN A 52 3.25 -10.03 12.46
C ASN A 52 3.61 -11.41 11.89
N TYR A 53 3.24 -11.69 10.63
CA TYR A 53 3.66 -12.91 9.94
C TYR A 53 5.17 -12.84 9.62
N ARG A 54 5.88 -13.96 9.85
CA ARG A 54 7.34 -14.03 9.62
C ARG A 54 7.76 -15.28 8.85
N VAL A 55 7.25 -16.43 9.27
CA VAL A 55 7.58 -17.75 8.72
C VAL A 55 6.35 -18.66 8.81
N PRO A 56 6.26 -19.71 7.97
CA PRO A 56 5.09 -20.58 7.94
C PRO A 56 5.07 -21.64 9.06
N ASP A 57 6.23 -22.02 9.63
CA ASP A 57 6.32 -23.12 10.61
C ASP A 57 5.33 -23.08 11.79
N PRO A 58 4.99 -21.91 12.39
CA PRO A 58 4.01 -21.84 13.46
C PRO A 58 2.58 -22.24 13.05
N PHE A 59 2.31 -22.39 11.75
CA PHE A 59 1.01 -22.78 11.19
C PHE A 59 0.95 -24.26 10.80
N ARG A 60 1.99 -25.03 11.13
CA ARG A 60 2.05 -26.46 10.81
C ARG A 60 0.84 -27.21 11.35
N ASP A 61 0.22 -28.01 10.49
CA ASP A 61 -0.97 -28.82 10.77
C ASP A 61 -2.21 -28.04 11.26
N GLN A 62 -2.21 -26.71 11.16
CA GLN A 62 -3.35 -25.85 11.53
C GLN A 62 -4.29 -25.61 10.35
N ILE A 63 -5.54 -25.29 10.65
CA ILE A 63 -6.52 -24.77 9.72
C ILE A 63 -6.54 -23.24 9.83
N VAL A 64 -6.15 -22.55 8.75
CA VAL A 64 -5.93 -21.10 8.75
C VAL A 64 -6.92 -20.42 7.81
N VAL A 65 -7.68 -19.45 8.33
CA VAL A 65 -8.52 -18.55 7.53
C VAL A 65 -7.76 -17.27 7.23
N VAL A 66 -7.56 -16.93 5.95
CA VAL A 66 -6.86 -15.73 5.49
C VAL A 66 -7.87 -14.73 4.94
N ILE A 67 -7.96 -13.54 5.55
CA ILE A 67 -8.87 -12.48 5.12
C ILE A 67 -8.13 -11.51 4.18
N GLY A 68 -8.47 -11.51 2.90
CA GLY A 68 -7.91 -10.63 1.87
C GLY A 68 -7.65 -11.37 0.55
N SER A 69 -7.42 -10.61 -0.52
CA SER A 69 -7.13 -11.15 -1.88
C SER A 69 -6.19 -10.23 -2.67
N ALA A 70 -5.21 -9.65 -1.97
CA ALA A 70 -4.17 -8.81 -2.55
C ALA A 70 -2.80 -9.40 -2.23
N ALA A 71 -1.71 -8.68 -2.55
CA ALA A 71 -0.35 -9.20 -2.49
C ALA A 71 0.00 -10.00 -1.22
N SER A 72 -0.31 -9.48 -0.03
CA SER A 72 -0.04 -10.21 1.22
C SER A 72 -0.87 -11.49 1.35
N ALA A 73 -2.15 -11.47 0.99
CA ALA A 73 -2.98 -12.68 1.05
C ALA A 73 -2.50 -13.71 0.04
N ASP A 74 -2.19 -13.29 -1.19
CA ASP A 74 -1.70 -14.16 -2.26
C ASP A 74 -0.42 -14.87 -1.84
N ASP A 75 0.60 -14.13 -1.41
CA ASP A 75 1.92 -14.72 -1.10
C ASP A 75 1.89 -15.50 0.23
N ILE A 76 1.25 -14.97 1.28
CA ILE A 76 1.26 -15.63 2.60
C ILE A 76 0.41 -16.91 2.59
N SER A 77 -0.73 -16.94 1.90
CA SER A 77 -1.55 -18.15 1.82
C SER A 77 -0.79 -19.32 1.20
N ARG A 78 0.00 -19.06 0.17
CA ARG A 78 0.86 -20.06 -0.50
C ARG A 78 2.05 -20.50 0.34
N ASP A 79 2.61 -19.59 1.14
CA ASP A 79 3.73 -19.95 1.99
C ASP A 79 3.25 -20.79 3.19
N ILE A 80 2.11 -20.42 3.78
CA ILE A 80 1.45 -21.19 4.85
C ILE A 80 0.98 -22.56 4.34
N SER A 81 0.46 -22.66 3.11
CA SER A 81 -0.06 -23.93 2.58
C SER A 81 1.00 -25.03 2.46
N LYS A 82 2.30 -24.70 2.49
CA LYS A 82 3.40 -25.67 2.52
C LYS A 82 3.45 -26.49 3.82
N VAL A 83 2.84 -26.01 4.91
CA VAL A 83 2.91 -26.66 6.23
C VAL A 83 1.55 -26.79 6.92
N ALA A 84 0.59 -25.93 6.59
CA ALA A 84 -0.75 -25.97 7.18
C ALA A 84 -1.57 -27.15 6.69
N LYS A 85 -2.51 -27.59 7.52
CA LYS A 85 -3.47 -28.63 7.14
C LYS A 85 -4.40 -28.13 6.03
N GLU A 86 -5.00 -26.96 6.24
CA GLU A 86 -5.91 -26.31 5.28
C GLU A 86 -5.76 -24.78 5.35
N VAL A 87 -5.88 -24.11 4.21
CA VAL A 87 -5.89 -22.65 4.08
C VAL A 87 -7.17 -22.20 3.41
N HIS A 88 -7.94 -21.36 4.08
CA HIS A 88 -9.23 -20.84 3.60
C HIS A 88 -9.13 -19.34 3.36
N ILE A 89 -9.09 -18.93 2.10
CA ILE A 89 -8.99 -17.53 1.72
C ILE A 89 -10.41 -16.97 1.57
N THR A 90 -10.65 -15.81 2.17
CA THR A 90 -11.92 -15.09 2.10
C THR A 90 -11.69 -13.63 1.77
N SER A 91 -12.48 -13.09 0.84
CA SER A 91 -12.39 -11.69 0.45
C SER A 91 -13.69 -11.20 -0.17
N ARG A 92 -13.99 -9.91 0.05
CA ARG A 92 -15.11 -9.21 -0.60
C ARG A 92 -15.02 -9.15 -2.13
N SER A 93 -13.84 -9.44 -2.69
CA SER A 93 -13.57 -9.36 -4.13
C SER A 93 -13.59 -10.72 -4.82
N ILE A 94 -13.84 -11.82 -4.08
CA ILE A 94 -14.01 -13.14 -4.68
C ILE A 94 -15.45 -13.25 -5.20
N GLU A 95 -15.60 -13.46 -6.49
CA GLU A 95 -16.90 -13.70 -7.12
C GLU A 95 -17.43 -15.09 -6.73
N THR A 96 -18.77 -15.22 -6.65
CA THR A 96 -19.43 -16.48 -6.27
C THR A 96 -19.11 -17.66 -7.18
N GLY A 97 -18.73 -17.40 -8.44
CA GLY A 97 -18.29 -18.42 -9.39
C GLY A 97 -16.87 -18.96 -9.15
N GLY A 98 -16.09 -18.34 -8.26
CA GLY A 98 -14.71 -18.73 -7.93
C GLY A 98 -14.55 -19.47 -6.60
N LEU A 99 -15.65 -19.87 -5.95
CA LEU A 99 -15.62 -20.53 -4.64
C LEU A 99 -15.21 -22.00 -4.74
N GLY A 100 -14.64 -22.53 -3.66
CA GLY A 100 -14.21 -23.92 -3.56
C GLY A 100 -12.70 -24.11 -3.61
N LYS A 101 -12.26 -25.33 -3.91
CA LYS A 101 -10.83 -25.68 -3.91
C LYS A 101 -10.08 -24.92 -5.01
N LEU A 102 -9.00 -24.24 -4.65
CA LEU A 102 -8.19 -23.49 -5.60
C LEU A 102 -7.42 -24.47 -6.51
N SER A 103 -7.61 -24.33 -7.82
CA SER A 103 -6.94 -25.19 -8.81
C SER A 103 -5.41 -25.11 -8.67
N GLY A 104 -4.73 -26.25 -8.76
CA GLY A 104 -3.28 -26.35 -8.59
C GLY A 104 -2.80 -26.42 -7.14
N HIS A 105 -3.71 -26.37 -6.15
CA HIS A 105 -3.36 -26.53 -4.74
C HIS A 105 -4.16 -27.65 -4.09
N ASP A 106 -3.50 -28.43 -3.22
CA ASP A 106 -4.15 -29.54 -2.54
C ASP A 106 -4.96 -29.13 -1.32
N ASN A 107 -4.57 -28.03 -0.68
CA ASN A 107 -5.07 -27.61 0.62
C ASN A 107 -5.44 -26.10 0.70
N ILE A 108 -5.80 -25.47 -0.42
CA ILE A 108 -6.28 -24.08 -0.45
C ILE A 108 -7.72 -24.04 -0.96
N TRP A 109 -8.58 -23.30 -0.25
CA TRP A 109 -9.97 -23.05 -0.63
C TRP A 109 -10.30 -21.56 -0.64
N LEU A 110 -11.18 -21.17 -1.57
CA LEU A 110 -11.74 -19.83 -1.68
C LEU A 110 -13.17 -19.82 -1.15
N HIS A 111 -13.45 -18.84 -0.30
CA HIS A 111 -14.75 -18.62 0.34
C HIS A 111 -15.24 -17.19 0.10
N SER A 112 -16.56 -17.03 0.19
CA SER A 112 -17.20 -15.72 0.35
C SER A 112 -16.78 -15.07 1.68
N MET A 113 -17.25 -13.85 1.95
CA MET A 113 -16.93 -13.16 3.19
C MET A 113 -17.35 -13.95 4.42
N ILE A 114 -16.61 -13.79 5.51
CA ILE A 114 -17.03 -14.32 6.82
C ILE A 114 -18.35 -13.66 7.20
N ASN A 115 -19.35 -14.48 7.51
CA ASN A 115 -20.62 -14.04 8.06
C ASN A 115 -20.53 -13.90 9.58
N SER A 116 -19.98 -14.91 10.25
CA SER A 116 -19.84 -14.93 11.72
C SER A 116 -18.82 -15.97 12.18
N VAL A 117 -18.33 -15.82 13.40
CA VAL A 117 -17.52 -16.83 14.09
C VAL A 117 -18.13 -17.22 15.42
N HIS A 118 -17.87 -18.45 15.87
CA HIS A 118 -18.60 -19.09 16.97
C HIS A 118 -17.69 -19.64 18.07
N LYS A 119 -18.24 -19.77 19.29
CA LYS A 119 -17.53 -20.25 20.49
C LYS A 119 -16.97 -21.68 20.35
N ASP A 120 -17.52 -22.48 19.46
CA ASP A 120 -17.05 -23.84 19.15
C ASP A 120 -15.88 -23.87 18.15
N GLY A 121 -15.30 -22.71 17.81
CA GLY A 121 -14.16 -22.56 16.90
C GLY A 121 -14.55 -22.46 15.42
N LYS A 122 -15.84 -22.49 15.08
CA LYS A 122 -16.28 -22.42 13.68
C LYS A 122 -16.26 -21.00 13.13
N VAL A 123 -15.89 -20.91 11.86
CA VAL A 123 -16.00 -19.74 10.98
C VAL A 123 -17.05 -20.07 9.94
N ALA A 124 -18.12 -19.29 9.90
CA ALA A 124 -19.21 -19.42 8.94
C ALA A 124 -19.09 -18.34 7.87
N PHE A 125 -19.18 -18.74 6.60
CA PHE A 125 -19.10 -17.85 5.44
C PHE A 125 -20.49 -17.56 4.87
N GLN A 126 -20.61 -16.50 4.07
CA GLN A 126 -21.88 -16.06 3.47
C GLN A 126 -22.45 -17.02 2.43
N ASP A 127 -21.61 -17.89 1.87
CA ASP A 127 -21.99 -18.98 0.97
C ASP A 127 -22.59 -20.20 1.70
N GLY A 128 -22.71 -20.14 3.03
CA GLY A 128 -23.26 -21.20 3.87
C GLY A 128 -22.25 -22.27 4.28
N THR A 129 -21.02 -22.23 3.75
CA THR A 129 -19.95 -23.13 4.18
C THR A 129 -19.45 -22.76 5.57
N GLN A 130 -18.90 -23.74 6.29
CA GLN A 130 -18.34 -23.56 7.62
C GLN A 130 -17.07 -24.38 7.77
N VAL A 131 -16.09 -23.83 8.48
CA VAL A 131 -14.86 -24.55 8.85
C VAL A 131 -14.54 -24.31 10.31
N ARG A 132 -14.05 -25.32 11.03
CA ARG A 132 -13.42 -25.13 12.35
C ARG A 132 -11.97 -24.72 12.10
N ALA A 133 -11.61 -23.51 12.50
CA ALA A 133 -10.29 -22.95 12.24
C ALA A 133 -9.52 -22.71 13.55
N ASP A 134 -8.20 -22.79 13.45
CA ASP A 134 -7.29 -22.51 14.57
C ASP A 134 -6.81 -21.06 14.55
N VAL A 135 -6.66 -20.49 13.34
CA VAL A 135 -6.13 -19.13 13.14
C VAL A 135 -6.96 -18.34 12.14
N ILE A 136 -7.22 -17.07 12.45
CA ILE A 136 -7.66 -16.04 11.51
C ILE A 136 -6.50 -15.07 11.27
N LEU A 137 -6.03 -15.02 10.03
CA LEU A 137 -4.97 -14.15 9.55
C LEU A 137 -5.57 -13.00 8.74
N HIS A 138 -5.48 -11.79 9.29
CA HIS A 138 -5.88 -10.56 8.63
C HIS A 138 -4.80 -10.11 7.64
N CYS A 139 -5.07 -10.28 6.34
CA CYS A 139 -4.29 -9.72 5.23
C CYS A 139 -5.01 -8.50 4.63
N THR A 140 -5.54 -7.65 5.52
CA THR A 140 -6.50 -6.57 5.22
C THR A 140 -5.85 -5.20 5.05
N GLY A 141 -4.53 -5.17 4.94
CA GLY A 141 -3.75 -3.97 4.65
C GLY A 141 -3.54 -3.09 5.89
N TYR A 142 -3.26 -1.81 5.65
CA TYR A 142 -2.73 -0.91 6.66
C TYR A 142 -3.45 0.42 6.66
N LYS A 143 -3.23 1.20 7.72
CA LYS A 143 -3.70 2.58 7.86
C LYS A 143 -2.55 3.56 7.73
N TYR A 144 -2.83 4.76 7.23
CA TYR A 144 -1.90 5.87 7.45
C TYR A 144 -1.95 6.24 8.93
N HIS A 145 -0.77 6.39 9.55
CA HIS A 145 -0.67 6.69 10.97
C HIS A 145 0.55 7.57 11.22
N PHE A 146 0.31 8.76 11.79
CA PHE A 146 1.32 9.77 12.05
C PHE A 146 1.22 10.25 13.51
N PRO A 147 1.51 9.38 14.51
CA PRO A 147 1.30 9.69 15.92
C PRO A 147 2.17 10.85 16.43
N PHE A 148 3.21 11.20 15.66
CA PHE A 148 4.15 12.28 15.95
C PHE A 148 3.74 13.63 15.34
N LEU A 149 2.73 13.68 14.47
CA LEU A 149 2.45 14.86 13.65
C LEU A 149 1.29 15.68 14.24
N GLU A 150 1.63 16.78 14.90
CA GLU A 150 0.67 17.75 15.45
C GLU A 150 0.46 18.93 14.47
N THR A 151 -0.67 18.97 13.76
CA THR A 151 -0.99 20.05 12.80
C THR A 151 -2.22 20.87 13.19
N ASN A 152 -2.73 20.72 14.41
CA ASN A 152 -3.98 21.35 14.88
C ASN A 152 -5.17 21.10 13.94
N GLY A 153 -5.24 19.91 13.34
CA GLY A 153 -6.33 19.50 12.44
C GLY A 153 -6.18 19.93 10.99
N ILE A 154 -5.10 20.64 10.63
CA ILE A 154 -4.84 21.04 9.22
C ILE A 154 -4.62 19.81 8.33
N VAL A 155 -3.96 18.78 8.85
CA VAL A 155 -3.80 17.48 8.19
C VAL A 155 -4.47 16.42 9.06
N SER A 156 -5.38 15.66 8.47
CA SER A 156 -6.06 14.55 9.12
C SER A 156 -6.00 13.27 8.30
N VAL A 157 -6.29 12.14 8.94
CA VAL A 157 -6.49 10.86 8.27
C VAL A 157 -7.94 10.42 8.50
N ASP A 158 -8.73 10.35 7.43
CA ASP A 158 -10.14 9.96 7.46
C ASP A 158 -10.41 8.83 6.47
N ASP A 159 -10.78 7.63 6.95
CA ASP A 159 -10.82 6.36 6.18
C ASP A 159 -9.68 6.26 5.16
N ASN A 160 -8.42 6.32 5.61
CA ASN A 160 -7.22 6.27 4.76
C ASN A 160 -7.07 7.39 3.69
N ARG A 161 -7.81 8.48 3.78
CA ARG A 161 -7.49 9.74 3.09
C ARG A 161 -6.64 10.60 4.02
N VAL A 162 -5.37 10.83 3.66
CA VAL A 162 -4.50 11.83 4.27
C VAL A 162 -4.76 13.16 3.56
N GLY A 163 -5.20 14.19 4.27
CA GLY A 163 -5.62 15.40 3.58
C GLY A 163 -5.96 16.61 4.44
N PRO A 164 -6.26 17.74 3.77
CA PRO A 164 -6.10 17.97 2.32
C PRO A 164 -4.64 18.00 1.85
N LEU A 165 -4.34 17.39 0.70
CA LEU A 165 -2.99 17.35 0.10
C LEU A 165 -3.03 17.65 -1.41
N TYR A 166 -2.35 18.72 -1.81
CA TYR A 166 -2.05 18.99 -3.21
C TYR A 166 -1.11 17.92 -3.77
N LYS A 167 -1.56 17.25 -4.83
CA LYS A 167 -0.82 16.19 -5.54
C LYS A 167 -0.25 15.11 -4.61
N HIS A 168 -0.97 14.77 -3.55
CA HIS A 168 -0.59 13.79 -2.52
C HIS A 168 0.69 14.14 -1.71
N VAL A 169 1.21 15.37 -1.82
CA VAL A 169 2.50 15.76 -1.23
C VAL A 169 2.35 16.93 -0.24
N PHE A 170 1.70 18.02 -0.65
CA PHE A 170 1.74 19.28 0.10
C PHE A 170 0.39 19.60 0.74
N PRO A 171 0.29 19.78 2.07
CA PRO A 171 -0.88 20.39 2.67
C PRO A 171 -0.95 21.87 2.24
N PRO A 172 -2.00 22.33 1.54
CA PRO A 172 -2.02 23.67 0.97
C PRO A 172 -1.74 24.79 2.00
N ALA A 173 -2.24 24.64 3.23
CA ALA A 173 -2.05 25.62 4.29
C ALA A 173 -0.67 25.61 4.97
N LEU A 174 0.15 24.57 4.75
CA LEU A 174 1.47 24.41 5.37
C LEU A 174 2.61 24.30 4.35
N ALA A 175 2.29 24.34 3.05
CA ALA A 175 3.27 24.28 1.99
C ALA A 175 4.17 25.54 1.96
N PRO A 176 5.46 25.41 1.63
CA PRO A 176 6.19 24.17 1.37
C PRO A 176 6.79 23.53 2.65
N TRP A 177 6.52 24.09 3.82
CA TRP A 177 7.20 23.75 5.09
C TRP A 177 6.83 22.38 5.67
N LEU A 178 5.71 21.81 5.26
CA LEU A 178 5.36 20.41 5.51
C LEU A 178 5.07 19.72 4.17
N SER A 179 5.65 18.53 3.97
CA SER A 179 5.40 17.69 2.80
C SER A 179 5.48 16.20 3.15
N PHE A 180 4.96 15.36 2.27
CA PHE A 180 4.95 13.91 2.42
C PHE A 180 5.55 13.23 1.19
N ILE A 181 6.34 12.18 1.40
CA ILE A 181 6.82 11.30 0.33
C ILE A 181 6.21 9.92 0.53
N GLY A 182 5.75 9.33 -0.57
CA GLY A 182 5.39 7.93 -0.64
C GLY A 182 4.05 7.58 0.00
N LEU A 183 3.09 8.50 0.00
CA LEU A 183 1.70 8.17 0.31
C LEU A 183 1.00 7.36 -0.79
N PRO A 184 1.23 7.60 -2.10
CA PRO A 184 0.58 6.80 -3.13
C PRO A 184 0.85 5.29 -3.01
N TRP A 185 -0.18 4.47 -3.24
CA TRP A 185 -0.09 3.01 -3.21
C TRP A 185 -0.66 2.39 -4.50
N LYS A 186 -0.34 1.11 -4.74
CA LYS A 186 -0.41 0.46 -6.07
C LYS A 186 0.49 1.19 -7.07
N VAL A 187 1.74 1.39 -6.70
CA VAL A 187 2.76 2.09 -7.48
C VAL A 187 4.07 1.30 -7.51
N VAL A 188 4.97 1.64 -8.42
CA VAL A 188 6.39 1.29 -8.40
C VAL A 188 7.08 2.32 -7.50
N PRO A 189 7.46 1.97 -6.26
CA PRO A 189 7.69 2.95 -5.21
C PRO A 189 8.94 3.82 -5.44
N PHE A 190 10.06 3.23 -5.86
CA PHE A 190 11.34 3.95 -5.86
C PHE A 190 11.37 5.13 -6.85
N PRO A 191 10.97 4.98 -8.13
CA PRO A 191 10.90 6.12 -9.06
C PRO A 191 9.93 7.21 -8.57
N LEU A 192 8.75 6.83 -8.07
CA LEU A 192 7.78 7.79 -7.55
C LEU A 192 8.36 8.59 -6.36
N PHE A 193 9.02 7.91 -5.42
CA PHE A 193 9.64 8.58 -4.27
C PHE A 193 10.77 9.52 -4.72
N GLU A 194 11.55 9.10 -5.71
CA GLU A 194 12.60 9.92 -6.31
C GLU A 194 12.00 11.19 -6.93
N PHE A 195 10.98 11.07 -7.77
CA PHE A 195 10.34 12.22 -8.41
C PHE A 195 9.68 13.16 -7.40
N GLN A 196 8.97 12.64 -6.39
CA GLN A 196 8.42 13.45 -5.29
C GLN A 196 9.53 14.20 -4.55
N SER A 197 10.62 13.51 -4.20
CA SER A 197 11.74 14.12 -3.48
C SER A 197 12.45 15.22 -4.28
N LYS A 198 12.69 15.00 -5.58
CA LYS A 198 13.27 15.99 -6.50
C LYS A 198 12.38 17.22 -6.65
N TRP A 199 11.06 17.02 -6.73
CA TRP A 199 10.10 18.12 -6.77
C TRP A 199 10.10 18.92 -5.47
N ILE A 200 10.00 18.26 -4.31
CA ILE A 200 10.05 18.90 -2.98
C ILE A 200 11.35 19.69 -2.82
N ALA A 201 12.50 19.11 -3.16
CA ALA A 201 13.79 19.78 -3.06
C ALA A 201 13.85 21.03 -3.95
N GLY A 202 13.35 20.96 -5.18
CA GLY A 202 13.29 22.13 -6.07
C GLY A 202 12.33 23.21 -5.59
N VAL A 203 11.24 22.84 -4.91
CA VAL A 203 10.33 23.79 -4.26
C VAL A 203 11.01 24.47 -3.08
N LEU A 204 11.62 23.70 -2.18
CA LEU A 204 12.31 24.23 -0.99
C LEU A 204 13.51 25.12 -1.35
N SER A 205 14.19 24.83 -2.47
CA SER A 205 15.29 25.67 -2.95
C SER A 205 14.82 26.94 -3.69
N GLY A 206 13.52 27.13 -3.88
CA GLY A 206 12.94 28.22 -4.68
C GLY A 206 13.11 28.08 -6.20
N ARG A 207 13.63 26.94 -6.68
CA ARG A 207 13.83 26.67 -8.13
C ARG A 207 12.50 26.38 -8.84
N ILE A 208 11.56 25.75 -8.13
CA ILE A 208 10.25 25.36 -8.65
C ILE A 208 9.19 26.11 -7.85
N PRO A 209 8.41 27.01 -8.46
CA PRO A 209 7.32 27.67 -7.75
C PRO A 209 6.19 26.69 -7.46
N LEU A 210 5.55 26.84 -6.30
CA LEU A 210 4.23 26.25 -6.04
C LEU A 210 3.13 27.23 -6.47
N PRO A 211 1.94 26.74 -6.85
CA PRO A 211 0.75 27.57 -6.96
C PRO A 211 0.42 28.24 -5.62
N SER A 212 -0.48 29.22 -5.64
CA SER A 212 -1.03 29.80 -4.42
C SER A 212 -1.74 28.74 -3.57
N LYS A 213 -1.93 29.05 -2.28
CA LYS A 213 -2.66 28.18 -1.35
C LYS A 213 -4.07 27.89 -1.85
N GLU A 214 -4.73 28.90 -2.40
CA GLU A 214 -6.09 28.84 -2.94
C GLU A 214 -6.14 27.90 -4.15
N GLU A 215 -5.22 28.04 -5.10
CA GLU A 215 -5.13 27.17 -6.27
C GLU A 215 -4.86 25.71 -5.89
N MET A 216 -3.94 25.47 -4.93
CA MET A 216 -3.66 24.13 -4.41
C MET A 216 -4.89 23.52 -3.72
N MET A 217 -5.67 24.32 -3.00
CA MET A 217 -6.90 23.86 -2.36
C MET A 217 -7.97 23.52 -3.39
N THR A 218 -8.19 24.39 -4.38
CA THR A 218 -9.15 24.15 -5.47
C THR A 218 -8.81 22.88 -6.26
N ASP A 219 -7.53 22.62 -6.58
CA ASP A 219 -7.10 21.37 -7.22
C ASP A 219 -7.40 20.14 -6.34
N THR A 220 -7.13 20.24 -5.04
CA THR A 220 -7.38 19.16 -4.07
C THR A 220 -8.87 18.84 -3.94
N GLU A 221 -9.71 19.87 -3.86
CA GLU A 221 -11.16 19.73 -3.78
C GLU A 221 -11.74 19.15 -5.08
N ALA A 222 -11.30 19.64 -6.24
CA ALA A 222 -11.69 19.12 -7.54
C ALA A 222 -11.35 17.62 -7.68
N PHE A 223 -10.17 17.21 -7.20
CA PHE A 223 -9.80 15.79 -7.14
C PHE A 223 -10.71 14.99 -6.21
N TYR A 224 -11.07 15.51 -5.03
CA TYR A 224 -12.00 14.81 -4.13
C TYR A 224 -13.40 14.67 -4.73
N SER A 225 -13.90 15.72 -5.38
CA SER A 225 -15.19 15.69 -6.08
C SER A 225 -15.18 14.71 -7.25
N SER A 226 -14.06 14.56 -7.98
CA SER A 226 -13.99 13.58 -9.08
C SER A 226 -14.03 12.13 -8.56
N LEU A 227 -13.39 11.85 -7.42
CA LEU A 227 -13.49 10.54 -6.75
C LEU A 227 -14.92 10.24 -6.32
N GLU A 228 -15.59 11.22 -5.71
CA GLU A 228 -16.98 11.08 -5.25
C GLU A 228 -17.94 10.87 -6.43
N ALA A 229 -17.82 11.66 -7.49
CA ALA A 229 -18.59 11.51 -8.73
C ALA A 229 -18.38 10.14 -9.39
N SER A 230 -17.19 9.54 -9.22
CA SER A 230 -16.86 8.20 -9.71
C SER A 230 -17.25 7.07 -8.73
N GLY A 231 -17.89 7.40 -7.61
CA GLY A 231 -18.27 6.43 -6.58
C GLY A 231 -17.07 5.78 -5.88
N ILE A 232 -15.89 6.39 -5.91
CA ILE A 232 -14.65 5.88 -5.32
C ILE A 232 -14.58 6.28 -3.84
N PRO A 233 -14.57 5.32 -2.89
CA PRO A 233 -14.49 5.62 -1.46
C PRO A 233 -13.19 6.33 -1.04
N LYS A 234 -13.26 7.12 0.04
CA LYS A 234 -12.14 7.89 0.63
C LYS A 234 -10.85 7.07 0.78
N ARG A 235 -10.92 5.81 1.23
CA ARG A 235 -9.75 4.90 1.36
C ARG A 235 -8.93 4.66 0.10
N TYR A 236 -9.43 5.01 -1.08
CA TYR A 236 -8.70 4.89 -2.34
C TYR A 236 -8.13 6.22 -2.85
N THR A 237 -8.19 7.30 -2.05
CA THR A 237 -7.73 8.64 -2.46
C THR A 237 -6.28 8.67 -2.93
N HIS A 238 -5.42 7.83 -2.35
CA HIS A 238 -4.00 7.73 -2.72
C HIS A 238 -3.69 6.49 -3.58
N ARG A 239 -4.69 5.83 -4.16
CA ARG A 239 -4.45 4.69 -5.06
C ARG A 239 -4.24 5.22 -6.48
N LEU A 240 -3.06 5.01 -7.05
CA LEU A 240 -2.76 5.45 -8.42
C LEU A 240 -2.87 4.33 -9.46
N ASP A 241 -2.45 3.11 -9.16
CA ASP A 241 -2.47 1.99 -10.11
C ASP A 241 -1.82 2.37 -11.47
N ALA A 242 -2.53 2.26 -12.60
CA ALA A 242 -1.98 2.61 -13.91
C ALA A 242 -1.69 4.12 -14.07
N ASP A 243 -2.43 4.97 -13.36
CA ASP A 243 -2.29 6.44 -13.44
C ASP A 243 -0.99 6.94 -12.78
N GLN A 244 -0.26 6.05 -12.11
CA GLN A 244 1.04 6.37 -11.49
C GLN A 244 2.03 6.95 -12.49
N PHE A 245 2.02 6.49 -13.75
CA PHE A 245 3.00 6.93 -14.73
C PHE A 245 2.70 8.33 -15.26
N GLU A 246 1.41 8.71 -15.35
CA GLU A 246 1.03 10.10 -15.65
C GLU A 246 1.44 11.03 -14.50
N TYR A 247 1.24 10.57 -13.25
CA TYR A 247 1.69 11.31 -12.07
C TYR A 247 3.22 11.45 -12.00
N ASP A 248 3.96 10.37 -12.26
CA ASP A 248 5.43 10.36 -12.28
C ASP A 248 5.96 11.27 -13.42
N ASP A 249 5.38 11.20 -14.61
CA ASP A 249 5.75 12.04 -15.75
C ASP A 249 5.44 13.52 -15.47
N TRP A 250 4.33 13.82 -14.77
CA TRP A 250 4.02 15.17 -14.30
C TRP A 250 5.08 15.69 -13.31
N LEU A 251 5.48 14.88 -12.32
CA LEU A 251 6.54 15.25 -11.36
C LEU A 251 7.91 15.39 -12.04
N ALA A 252 8.22 14.51 -13.00
CA ALA A 252 9.45 14.55 -13.78
C ALA A 252 9.55 15.88 -14.55
N ALA A 253 8.47 16.26 -15.25
CA ALA A 253 8.38 17.53 -15.94
C ALA A 253 8.55 18.74 -15.00
N LYS A 254 7.96 18.69 -13.79
CA LYS A 254 8.13 19.76 -12.79
C LYS A 254 9.57 19.88 -12.29
N SER A 255 10.26 18.76 -12.11
CA SER A 255 11.61 18.72 -11.54
C SER A 255 12.74 18.87 -12.57
N GLY A 256 12.42 18.86 -13.87
CA GLY A 256 13.39 18.81 -14.97
C GLY A 256 14.07 17.45 -15.11
N SER A 257 13.41 16.38 -14.67
CA SER A 257 13.90 15.00 -14.80
C SER A 257 13.42 14.37 -16.11
N PRO A 258 14.13 13.36 -16.65
CA PRO A 258 13.61 12.53 -17.72
C PRO A 258 12.27 11.89 -17.35
N LEU A 259 11.39 11.73 -18.33
CA LEU A 259 10.12 11.02 -18.18
C LEU A 259 10.35 9.53 -17.94
N THR A 260 9.33 8.86 -17.44
CA THR A 260 9.35 7.41 -17.24
C THR A 260 9.54 6.69 -18.56
N GLU A 261 10.47 5.74 -18.59
CA GLU A 261 10.82 5.00 -19.80
C GLU A 261 9.68 4.09 -20.25
N GLU A 262 9.44 4.02 -21.57
CA GLU A 262 8.34 3.22 -22.12
C GLU A 262 8.49 1.71 -21.85
N TRP A 263 9.72 1.20 -21.81
CA TRP A 263 9.97 -0.20 -21.44
C TRP A 263 9.51 -0.50 -20.01
N ARG A 264 9.66 0.46 -19.09
CA ARG A 264 9.27 0.32 -17.67
C ARG A 264 7.76 0.27 -17.52
N LYS A 265 7.05 1.16 -18.23
CA LYS A 265 5.58 1.16 -18.29
C LYS A 265 5.06 -0.18 -18.82
N LYS A 266 5.59 -0.65 -19.95
CA LYS A 266 5.21 -1.94 -20.55
C LYS A 266 5.51 -3.12 -19.62
N MET A 267 6.66 -3.13 -18.96
CA MET A 267 7.07 -4.19 -18.04
C MET A 267 6.15 -4.27 -16.82
N TYR A 268 5.69 -3.13 -16.28
CA TYR A 268 4.69 -3.09 -15.21
C TYR A 268 3.39 -3.80 -15.62
N PHE A 269 2.84 -3.47 -16.80
CA PHE A 269 1.62 -4.11 -17.30
C PHE A 269 1.82 -5.59 -17.64
N ALA A 270 2.97 -5.96 -18.21
CA ALA A 270 3.32 -7.34 -18.51
C ALA A 270 3.40 -8.19 -17.23
N ALA A 271 4.15 -7.73 -16.22
CA ALA A 271 4.23 -8.37 -14.92
C ALA A 271 2.87 -8.48 -14.22
N GLY A 272 2.03 -7.43 -14.31
CA GLY A 272 0.67 -7.44 -13.77
C GLY A 272 -0.24 -8.48 -14.45
N ARG A 273 -0.15 -8.62 -15.78
CA ARG A 273 -0.88 -9.66 -16.53
C ARG A 273 -0.40 -11.05 -16.14
N ARG A 274 0.91 -11.29 -16.11
CA ARG A 274 1.50 -12.58 -15.71
C ARG A 274 1.11 -12.95 -14.28
N LYS A 275 1.16 -12.00 -13.35
CA LYS A 275 0.73 -12.25 -11.96
C LYS A 275 -0.72 -12.72 -11.90
N ARG A 276 -1.62 -12.22 -12.76
CA ARG A 276 -3.03 -12.66 -12.78
C ARG A 276 -3.23 -14.00 -13.48
N SER A 277 -2.54 -14.25 -14.59
CA SER A 277 -2.74 -15.47 -15.38
C SER A 277 -2.00 -16.68 -14.82
N MET A 278 -0.87 -16.48 -14.16
CA MET A 278 0.02 -17.53 -13.69
C MET A 278 0.69 -17.15 -12.36
N PRO A 279 -0.10 -16.91 -11.29
CA PRO A 279 0.41 -16.36 -10.05
C PRO A 279 1.47 -17.24 -9.38
N GLU A 280 1.46 -18.56 -9.60
CA GLU A 280 2.51 -19.47 -9.06
C GLU A 280 3.87 -19.31 -9.75
N MET A 281 3.89 -18.94 -11.02
CA MET A 281 5.09 -19.05 -11.87
C MET A 281 5.58 -17.70 -12.40
N TYR A 282 4.85 -16.60 -12.21
CA TYR A 282 5.16 -15.31 -12.84
C TYR A 282 6.53 -14.74 -12.45
N ARG A 283 7.13 -15.23 -11.35
CA ARG A 283 8.47 -14.85 -10.89
C ARG A 283 9.58 -15.62 -11.60
N ASP A 284 9.29 -16.83 -12.07
CA ASP A 284 10.27 -17.75 -12.67
C ASP A 284 10.04 -17.95 -14.18
N ARG A 285 8.91 -17.46 -14.70
CA ARG A 285 8.53 -17.53 -16.11
C ARG A 285 8.01 -16.19 -16.59
N TRP A 286 8.61 -15.68 -17.65
CA TRP A 286 8.26 -14.43 -18.29
C TRP A 286 8.37 -14.57 -19.81
N ASP A 287 7.83 -13.59 -20.52
CA ASP A 287 7.66 -13.56 -21.98
C ASP A 287 7.99 -12.16 -22.57
N ASP A 288 8.76 -11.37 -21.83
CA ASP A 288 9.13 -9.98 -22.14
C ASP A 288 10.64 -9.75 -22.15
N GLU A 289 11.41 -10.71 -22.71
CA GLU A 289 12.86 -10.61 -22.90
C GLU A 289 13.28 -9.39 -23.74
N ASP A 290 12.40 -8.93 -24.64
CA ASP A 290 12.60 -7.72 -25.43
C ASP A 290 12.60 -6.45 -24.55
N LEU A 291 11.72 -6.39 -23.54
CA LEU A 291 11.66 -5.28 -22.59
C LEU A 291 12.87 -5.29 -21.65
N ILE A 292 13.32 -6.48 -21.23
CA ILE A 292 14.55 -6.65 -20.45
C ILE A 292 15.76 -6.13 -21.24
N SER A 293 15.83 -6.45 -22.54
CA SER A 293 16.90 -6.00 -23.43
C SER A 293 16.90 -4.47 -23.58
N GLN A 294 15.73 -3.86 -23.80
CA GLN A 294 15.56 -2.39 -23.84
C GLN A 294 16.02 -1.73 -22.54
N ALA A 295 15.65 -2.30 -21.37
CA ALA A 295 16.07 -1.79 -20.07
C ALA A 295 17.60 -1.83 -19.92
N HIS A 296 18.24 -2.95 -20.27
CA HIS A 296 19.69 -3.09 -20.20
C HIS A 296 20.42 -2.12 -21.13
N GLU A 297 19.91 -1.87 -22.34
CA GLU A 297 20.48 -0.88 -23.25
C GLU A 297 20.43 0.54 -22.68
N ASP A 298 19.31 0.89 -22.03
CA ASP A 298 19.16 2.19 -21.39
C ASP A 298 20.08 2.34 -20.16
N PHE A 299 20.22 1.28 -19.33
CA PHE A 299 21.14 1.29 -18.18
C PHE A 299 22.61 1.44 -18.58
N LYS A 300 23.01 0.96 -19.77
CA LYS A 300 24.37 1.19 -20.30
C LYS A 300 24.69 2.67 -20.52
N ARG A 301 23.68 3.50 -20.81
CA ARG A 301 23.86 4.95 -21.01
C ARG A 301 24.15 5.69 -19.70
N HIS A 302 23.72 5.13 -18.57
CA HIS A 302 23.87 5.72 -17.24
C HIS A 302 25.15 5.26 -16.53
N SER A 303 25.68 4.08 -16.90
CA SER A 303 26.92 3.53 -16.32
C SER A 303 28.19 4.16 -16.90
N THR A 304 28.15 4.70 -18.12
CA THR A 304 29.26 5.45 -18.73
C THR A 304 29.36 6.90 -18.26
N ALA A 305 28.31 7.45 -17.63
CA ALA A 305 28.27 8.83 -17.14
C ALA A 305 28.92 9.03 -15.76
N CYS A 306 29.18 7.95 -15.00
CA CYS A 306 29.83 8.01 -13.67
C CYS A 306 31.35 7.79 -13.71
N SER A 307 31.96 7.72 -14.89
CA SER A 307 33.40 7.45 -15.09
C SER A 307 34.22 8.67 -15.52
N VAL A 308 33.87 9.87 -15.06
CA VAL A 308 34.66 11.11 -15.25
C VAL A 308 34.87 11.83 -13.93
#